data_AF-A0A318NA27-F1
#
_entry.id   AF-A0A318NA27-F1
#
_cell.length_a   1.000
_cell.length_b   1.000
_cell.length_c   1.000
_cell.angle_alpha   90.00
_cell.angle_beta   90.00
_cell.angle_gamma   90.00
#
_symmetry.space_group_name_H-M   'P 1'
#
loop_
_entity.id
_entity.type
_entity.pdbx_description
1 polymer ?
#
loop_
_entity_poly.entity_id
_entity_poly.type
_entity_poly.pdbx_seq_one_letter_code
_entity_poly.pdbx_strand_id
1 'polypeptide(L)'
;DAWLVCPHDDADGCDCRKPAPGLVHAAARELGTTPSRCVLVGDIGRDVAASLAAGAAGVLVPTPVTRPEEVAAAGWVANDLPAAVEEILRRQEAVQPATPPGGPVRT
;
A
#
# COMPACT_ATOMS: atom_id res chain seq x y z
N ASP A 1 3.58 -13.00 -8.74
CA ASP A 1 4.35 -12.00 -7.97
C ASP A 1 5.01 -11.05 -8.95
N ALA A 2 5.41 -9.86 -8.50
CA ALA A 2 6.04 -8.83 -9.33
C ALA A 2 7.17 -8.18 -8.55
N TRP A 3 8.32 -7.98 -9.19
CA TRP A 3 9.50 -7.36 -8.60
C TRP A 3 9.86 -6.11 -9.38
N LEU A 4 9.62 -4.95 -8.78
CA LEU A 4 9.82 -3.65 -9.42
C LEU A 4 10.76 -2.81 -8.57
N VAL A 5 11.82 -2.31 -9.21
CA VAL A 5 12.88 -1.55 -8.55
C VAL A 5 13.10 -0.27 -9.34
N CYS A 6 13.22 0.85 -8.63
CA CYS A 6 13.66 2.10 -9.24
C CYS A 6 15.18 2.21 -9.06
N PRO A 7 15.97 2.21 -10.15
CA PRO A 7 17.44 2.29 -10.07
C PRO A 7 17.97 3.73 -9.95
N HIS A 8 17.07 4.71 -10.02
CA HIS A 8 17.38 6.12 -10.17
C HIS A 8 17.63 6.82 -8.82
N ASP A 9 18.33 7.94 -8.90
CA ASP A 9 18.48 8.90 -7.80
C ASP A 9 17.47 10.06 -7.89
N ASP A 10 17.62 11.06 -7.02
CA ASP A 10 16.71 12.21 -6.98
C ASP A 10 16.97 13.22 -8.12
N ALA A 11 18.14 13.20 -8.77
CA ALA A 11 18.50 14.09 -9.88
C ALA A 11 17.94 13.62 -11.23
N ASP A 12 17.69 12.31 -11.38
CA ASP A 12 17.13 11.72 -12.59
C ASP A 12 15.71 12.21 -12.95
N GLY A 13 14.98 12.80 -11.99
CA GLY A 13 13.62 13.33 -12.23
C GLY A 13 12.61 12.26 -12.66
N CYS A 14 12.83 11.00 -12.28
CA CYS A 14 11.98 9.88 -12.68
C CYS A 14 10.66 9.82 -11.89
N ASP A 15 9.63 9.22 -12.50
CA ASP A 15 8.33 9.00 -11.85
C ASP A 15 8.31 7.76 -10.93
N CYS A 16 9.36 6.92 -10.94
CA CYS A 16 9.39 5.68 -10.18
C CYS A 16 9.87 5.86 -8.73
N ARG A 17 10.76 6.82 -8.48
CA ARG A 17 11.39 6.96 -7.17
C ARG A 17 10.41 7.59 -6.21
N LYS A 18 10.06 6.86 -5.16
CA LYS A 18 9.22 7.37 -4.06
C LYS A 18 9.75 8.75 -3.62
N PRO A 19 8.93 9.75 -3.28
CA PRO A 19 7.50 9.70 -3.09
C PRO A 19 6.68 9.72 -4.40
N ALA A 20 7.31 9.69 -5.57
CA ALA A 20 6.57 9.55 -6.82
C ALA A 20 5.81 8.20 -6.86
N PRO A 21 4.59 8.17 -7.40
CA PRO A 21 3.72 6.99 -7.32
C PRO A 21 3.96 5.94 -8.41
N GLY A 22 4.91 6.16 -9.32
CA GLY A 22 5.06 5.37 -10.54
C GLY A 22 5.28 3.88 -10.31
N LEU A 23 6.09 3.50 -9.29
CA LEU A 23 6.26 2.09 -8.94
C LEU A 23 4.96 1.45 -8.42
N VAL A 24 4.15 2.17 -7.65
CA VAL A 24 2.88 1.65 -7.12
C VAL A 24 1.88 1.44 -8.27
N HIS A 25 1.79 2.38 -9.20
CA HIS A 25 0.97 2.23 -10.41
C HIS A 25 1.43 1.07 -11.28
N ALA A 26 2.74 0.91 -11.47
CA ALA A 26 3.30 -0.20 -12.24
C ALA A 26 2.99 -1.56 -11.58
N ALA A 27 3.16 -1.67 -10.26
CA ALA A 27 2.85 -2.89 -9.50
C ALA A 27 1.36 -3.26 -9.61
N ALA A 28 0.46 -2.29 -9.43
CA ALA A 28 -0.97 -2.53 -9.55
C ALA A 28 -1.35 -3.03 -10.94
N ARG A 29 -0.80 -2.42 -11.99
CA ARG A 29 -1.04 -2.83 -13.39
C ARG A 29 -0.54 -4.25 -13.66
N GLU A 30 0.67 -4.60 -13.22
CA GLU A 30 1.25 -5.93 -13.43
C GLU A 30 0.48 -7.02 -12.69
N LEU A 31 -0.06 -6.70 -11.52
CA LEU A 31 -0.90 -7.61 -10.73
C LEU A 31 -2.37 -7.62 -11.17
N GLY A 32 -2.75 -6.87 -12.22
CA GLY A 32 -4.12 -6.84 -12.74
C GLY A 32 -5.13 -6.19 -11.77
N THR A 33 -4.72 -5.20 -10.99
CA THR A 33 -5.55 -4.49 -10.00
C THR A 33 -5.43 -2.96 -10.15
N THR A 34 -6.10 -2.21 -9.26
CA THR A 34 -5.99 -0.76 -9.16
C THR A 34 -5.34 -0.34 -7.84
N PRO A 35 -4.60 0.78 -7.77
CA PRO A 35 -3.99 1.25 -6.54
C PRO A 35 -4.99 1.42 -5.38
N SER A 36 -6.22 1.84 -5.67
CA SER A 36 -7.30 1.97 -4.68
C SER A 36 -7.71 0.67 -3.97
N ARG A 37 -7.30 -0.48 -4.51
CA ARG A 37 -7.49 -1.80 -3.91
C ARG A 37 -6.21 -2.33 -3.26
N CYS A 38 -5.16 -1.52 -3.20
CA CYS A 38 -3.85 -1.88 -2.67
C CYS A 38 -3.57 -1.18 -1.35
N VAL A 39 -2.75 -1.83 -0.54
CA VAL A 39 -2.12 -1.26 0.64
C VAL A 39 -0.61 -1.33 0.41
N LEU A 40 0.08 -0.20 0.54
CA LEU A 40 1.54 -0.17 0.56
C LEU A 40 2.02 -0.16 2.01
N VAL A 41 2.85 -1.13 2.36
CA VAL A 41 3.50 -1.23 3.66
C VAL A 41 4.97 -0.82 3.48
N GLY A 42 5.44 0.12 4.28
CA GLY A 42 6.81 0.63 4.23
C GLY A 42 7.25 1.24 5.55
N ASP A 43 8.53 1.55 5.70
CA ASP A 43 9.12 1.99 6.96
C ASP A 43 9.54 3.47 6.95
N ILE A 44 9.47 4.14 5.81
CA ILE A 44 9.81 5.57 5.69
C ILE A 44 8.64 6.40 5.17
N GLY A 45 8.65 7.70 5.46
CA GLY A 45 7.58 8.61 5.07
C GLY A 45 7.36 8.69 3.55
N ARG A 46 8.42 8.48 2.76
CA ARG A 46 8.34 8.43 1.28
C ARG A 46 7.49 7.27 0.78
N ASP A 47 7.42 6.15 1.50
CA ASP A 47 6.52 5.04 1.16
C ASP A 47 5.07 5.48 1.31
N VAL A 48 4.73 6.03 2.48
CA VAL A 48 3.38 6.53 2.76
C VAL A 48 2.99 7.59 1.74
N ALA A 49 3.87 8.55 1.44
CA ALA A 49 3.60 9.57 0.43
C ALA A 49 3.35 8.98 -0.97
N ALA A 50 4.16 8.01 -1.41
CA ALA A 50 3.96 7.33 -2.69
C ALA A 50 2.62 6.56 -2.75
N SER A 51 2.23 5.93 -1.64
CA SER A 51 0.96 5.21 -1.54
C SER A 51 -0.23 6.15 -1.74
N LEU A 52 -0.24 7.28 -1.02
CA LEU A 52 -1.33 8.25 -1.06
C LEU A 52 -1.38 8.95 -2.42
N ALA A 53 -0.23 9.31 -2.99
CA ALA A 53 -0.14 9.89 -4.33
C ALA A 53 -0.67 8.93 -5.42
N ALA A 54 -0.50 7.62 -5.24
CA ALA A 54 -1.03 6.61 -6.14
C ALA A 54 -2.54 6.35 -5.96
N GLY A 55 -3.13 6.85 -4.86
CA GLY A 55 -4.51 6.53 -4.45
C GLY A 55 -4.65 5.19 -3.72
N ALA A 56 -3.55 4.63 -3.21
CA ALA A 56 -3.55 3.45 -2.34
C ALA A 56 -3.64 3.84 -0.86
N ALA A 57 -3.94 2.86 0.00
CA ALA A 57 -3.73 3.03 1.44
C ALA A 57 -2.24 2.85 1.78
N GLY A 58 -1.76 3.57 2.79
CA GLY A 58 -0.38 3.47 3.29
C GLY A 58 -0.34 3.05 4.75
N VAL A 59 0.53 2.09 5.07
CA VAL A 59 0.86 1.69 6.44
C VAL A 59 2.34 1.95 6.67
N LEU A 60 2.64 2.74 7.69
CA LEU A 60 4.01 2.87 8.19
C LEU A 60 4.28 1.77 9.23
N VAL A 61 5.34 1.00 9.05
CA VAL A 61 5.87 0.08 10.05
C VAL A 61 7.24 0.59 10.48
N PRO A 62 7.34 1.29 11.63
CA PRO A 62 8.58 1.93 12.03
C PRO A 62 9.69 0.93 12.32
N THR A 63 10.89 1.27 11.88
CA THR A 63 12.16 0.65 12.29
C THR A 63 12.92 1.61 13.21
N PRO A 64 14.05 1.20 13.82
CA PRO A 64 14.85 2.10 14.66
C PRO A 64 15.40 3.35 13.94
N VAL A 65 15.39 3.37 12.60
CA VAL A 65 15.83 4.52 11.79
C VAL A 65 14.68 5.35 11.21
N THR A 66 13.43 4.88 11.34
CA THR A 66 12.25 5.67 10.97
C THR A 66 12.18 6.92 11.83
N ARG A 67 11.97 8.06 11.20
CA ARG A 67 12.04 9.33 11.93
C ARG A 67 10.75 9.58 12.71
N PRO A 68 10.80 10.13 13.94
CA PRO A 68 9.59 10.37 14.75
C PRO A 68 8.54 11.22 14.04
N GLU A 69 8.96 12.20 13.23
CA GLU A 69 8.06 13.02 12.44
C GLU A 69 7.32 12.25 11.34
N GLU A 70 7.93 11.21 10.78
CA GLU A 70 7.30 10.33 9.78
C GLU A 70 6.21 9.49 10.45
N VAL A 71 6.47 8.98 11.66
CA VAL A 71 5.49 8.25 12.46
C VAL A 71 4.31 9.16 12.83
N ALA A 72 4.59 10.39 13.29
CA ALA A 72 3.56 11.35 13.66
C ALA A 72 2.69 11.79 12.47
N ALA A 73 3.27 11.84 11.25
CA ALA A 73 2.55 12.24 10.04
C ALA A 73 1.75 11.09 9.39
N ALA A 74 2.06 9.83 9.73
CA ALA A 74 1.40 8.67 9.13
C ALA A 74 -0.03 8.51 9.66
N GLY A 75 -1.01 8.50 8.75
CA GLY A 75 -2.42 8.26 9.11
C GLY A 75 -2.73 6.85 9.60
N TRP A 76 -1.81 5.90 9.36
CA TRP A 76 -1.89 4.54 9.86
C TRP A 76 -0.49 3.99 10.12
N VAL A 77 -0.24 3.63 11.38
CA VAL A 77 1.00 3.03 11.85
C VAL A 77 0.70 1.63 12.40
N ALA A 78 1.55 0.67 12.10
CA ALA A 78 1.56 -0.65 12.73
C ALA A 78 2.91 -0.91 13.40
N ASN A 79 2.91 -1.66 14.50
CA ASN A 79 4.13 -1.88 15.31
C ASN A 79 5.15 -2.77 14.61
N ASP A 80 4.68 -3.69 13.78
CA ASP A 80 5.47 -4.63 13.01
C ASP A 80 4.69 -5.10 11.77
N LEU A 81 5.35 -5.87 10.90
CA LEU A 81 4.73 -6.38 9.69
C LEU A 81 3.56 -7.34 9.95
N PRO A 82 3.64 -8.31 10.91
CA PRO A 82 2.48 -9.13 11.27
C PRO A 82 1.25 -8.32 11.69
N ALA A 83 1.41 -7.32 12.57
CA ALA A 83 0.32 -6.45 13.00
C ALA A 83 -0.27 -5.65 11.84
N ALA A 84 0.56 -5.21 10.88
CA ALA A 84 0.09 -4.57 9.66
C ALA A 84 -0.80 -5.52 8.84
N VAL A 85 -0.37 -6.78 8.64
CA VAL A 85 -1.13 -7.79 7.90
C VAL A 85 -2.45 -8.11 8.59
N GLU A 86 -2.44 -8.34 9.90
CA GLU A 86 -3.66 -8.62 10.68
C GLU A 86 -4.69 -7.49 10.54
N GLU A 87 -4.24 -6.24 10.63
CA GLU A 87 -5.12 -5.08 10.48
C GLU A 87 -5.63 -4.91 9.03
N ILE A 88 -4.79 -5.17 8.02
CA ILE A 88 -5.22 -5.18 6.62
C ILE A 88 -6.34 -6.20 6.40
N LEU A 89 -6.17 -7.43 6.89
CA LEU A 89 -7.17 -8.49 6.74
C LEU A 89 -8.47 -8.14 7.47
N ARG A 90 -8.38 -7.64 8.71
CA ARG A 90 -9.54 -7.19 9.50
C ARG A 90 -10.35 -6.12 8.75
N ARG A 91 -9.68 -5.12 8.17
CA ARG A 91 -10.33 -4.06 7.38
C ARG A 91 -10.95 -4.58 6.10
N GLN A 92 -10.29 -5.53 5.43
CA GLN A 92 -10.86 -6.16 4.23
C GLN A 92 -12.17 -6.87 4.57
N GLU A 93 -12.21 -7.67 5.63
CA GLU A 93 -13.42 -8.36 6.10
C GLU A 93 -14.57 -7.38 6.41
N ALA A 94 -14.27 -6.23 7.02
CA ALA A 94 -15.26 -5.21 7.35
C ALA A 94 -15.89 -4.52 6.11
N VAL A 95 -15.18 -4.53 4.97
CA VAL A 95 -15.61 -3.85 3.72
C VAL A 95 -16.07 -4.85 2.65
N GLN A 96 -15.80 -6.15 2.81
CA GLN A 96 -16.38 -7.16 1.93
C GLN A 96 -17.91 -7.19 2.12
N PRO A 97 -18.71 -6.92 1.08
CA PRO A 97 -20.15 -7.14 1.16
C PRO A 97 -20.39 -8.63 1.42
N ALA A 98 -21.32 -8.95 2.32
CA ALA A 98 -21.70 -10.33 2.57
C ALA A 98 -22.11 -10.99 1.24
N THR A 99 -21.55 -12.17 0.95
CA THR A 99 -21.99 -12.99 -0.17
C THR A 99 -23.50 -13.19 -0.06
N PRO A 100 -24.32 -12.78 -1.05
CA PRO A 100 -25.74 -13.07 -1.03
C PRO A 100 -25.90 -14.60 -0.97
N PRO A 101 -26.72 -15.16 -0.06
CA PRO A 101 -26.97 -16.59 -0.06
C PRO A 101 -27.47 -16.99 -1.45
N GLY A 102 -26.81 -17.98 -2.05
CA GLY A 102 -27.02 -18.38 -3.44
C GLY A 102 -28.50 -18.56 -3.75
N GLY A 103 -29.05 -17.65 -4.57
CA GLY A 103 -30.36 -17.84 -5.20
C GLY A 103 -30.29 -19.03 -6.16
N PRO A 104 -31.38 -19.79 -6.32
CA PRO A 104 -31.35 -21.02 -7.10
C PRO A 104 -30.89 -20.74 -8.54
N VAL A 105 -29.96 -21.58 -9.01
CA VAL A 105 -29.61 -21.71 -10.43
C VAL A 105 -30.91 -22.00 -11.18
N ARG A 106 -31.34 -21.05 -12.00
CA ARG A 106 -32.41 -21.31 -12.97
C ARG A 106 -31.81 -22.21 -14.06
N THR A 107 -32.42 -23.39 -14.18
CA THR A 107 -32.14 -24.49 -15.11
C THR A 107 -32.01 -24.05 -16.55
#